data_AF-X1T3N8-F1
#
_entry.id   AF-X1T3N8-F1
#
_cell.length_a   1.000
_cell.length_b   1.000
_cell.length_c   1.000
_cell.angle_alpha   90.00
_cell.angle_beta   90.00
_cell.angle_gamma   90.00
#
_symmetry.space_group_name_H-M   'P 1'
#
loop_
_entity.id
_entity.type
_entity.pdbx_description
1 polymer ?
#
loop_
_entity_poly.entity_id
_entity_poly.type
_entity_poly.pdbx_seq_one_letter_code
_entity_poly.pdbx_strand_id
1 'polypeptide(L)' 'MLAEIPYAVFIAGAALGGLWVSNIFYDFKLPQYLSRKIGHLGGGTALLLFVIFG' A
#
# COMPACT_ATOMS: atom_id res chain seq x y z
N MET A 1 2.92 22.47 5.54
CA MET A 1 2.03 21.59 6.35
C MET A 1 0.68 21.30 5.67
N LEU A 2 -0.26 22.24 5.49
CA LEU A 2 -1.56 21.94 4.84
C LEU A 2 -1.42 21.43 3.38
N ALA A 3 -0.39 21.88 2.66
CA ALA A 3 -0.10 21.42 1.29
C ALA A 3 0.53 20.02 1.23
N GLU A 4 1.12 19.51 2.32
CA GLU A 4 1.75 18.19 2.37
C GLU A 4 0.76 17.09 2.82
N ILE A 5 -0.32 17.46 3.53
CA ILE A 5 -1.34 16.53 4.03
C ILE A 5 -1.93 15.66 2.90
N PRO A 6 -2.29 16.19 1.71
CA PRO A 6 -2.80 15.36 0.62
C PRO A 6 -1.80 14.26 0.19
N TYR A 7 -0.50 14.55 0.16
CA TYR A 7 0.52 13.58 -0.22
C TYR A 7 0.73 12.51 0.86
N ALA A 8 0.76 12.92 2.13
CA ALA A 8 0.81 11.98 3.25
C ALA A 8 -0.37 11.00 3.24
N VAL A 9 -1.58 11.48 2.90
CA VAL A 9 -2.77 10.65 2.74
C VAL A 9 -2.63 9.66 1.58
N PHE A 10 -2.07 10.08 0.43
CA PHE A 10 -1.83 9.16 -0.69
C PHE A 10 -0.81 8.08 -0.35
N ILE A 11 0.29 8.43 0.33
CA ILE A 11 1.32 7.47 0.75
C ILE A 11 0.74 6.46 1.74
N ALA A 12 0.05 6.95 2.78
CA ALA A 12 -0.60 6.10 3.77
C ALA A 12 -1.70 5.22 3.14
N GLY A 13 -2.48 5.80 2.22
CA GLY A 13 -3.53 5.10 1.49
C GLY A 13 -2.99 3.96 0.62
N ALA A 14 -1.87 4.17 -0.08
CA ALA A 14 -1.23 3.11 -0.87
C ALA A 14 -0.73 1.96 0.01
N ALA A 15 -0.11 2.27 1.15
CA ALA A 15 0.39 1.26 2.09
C ALA A 15 -0.76 0.46 2.73
N LEU A 16 -1.72 1.15 3.33
CA LEU A 16 -2.86 0.52 4.01
C LEU A 16 -3.79 -0.19 3.03
N GLY A 17 -4.04 0.40 1.86
CA GLY A 17 -4.84 -0.21 0.79
C GLY A 17 -4.19 -1.49 0.26
N GLY A 18 -2.87 -1.50 0.08
CA GLY A 18 -2.13 -2.72 -0.28
C GLY A 18 -2.26 -3.85 0.74
N LEU A 19 -2.17 -3.52 2.04
CA LEU A 19 -2.39 -4.49 3.12
C LEU A 19 -3.83 -5.00 3.16
N TRP A 20 -4.82 -4.12 2.98
CA TRP A 20 -6.22 -4.50 2.94
C TRP A 20 -6.53 -5.45 1.78
N VAL A 21 -6.08 -5.12 0.56
CA VAL A 21 -6.24 -5.99 -0.62
C VAL A 21 -5.50 -7.31 -0.42
N SER A 22 -4.29 -7.29 0.14
CA SER A 22 -3.55 -8.51 0.49
C SER A 22 -4.36 -9.44 1.40
N ASN A 23 -5.05 -8.89 2.41
CA ASN A 23 -5.90 -9.67 3.32
C ASN A 23 -7.12 -10.27 2.61
N ILE A 24 -7.78 -9.52 1.73
CA ILE A 24 -8.90 -10.05 0.92
C ILE A 24 -8.46 -11.29 0.13
N PHE A 25 -7.30 -11.23 -0.54
CA PHE A 25 -6.78 -12.36 -1.29
C PHE A 25 -6.40 -13.55 -0.38
N TYR A 26 -5.89 -13.27 0.82
CA TYR A 26 -5.65 -14.31 1.80
C TYR A 26 -6.95 -15.01 2.22
N ASP A 27 -8.03 -14.26 2.43
CA ASP A 27 -9.35 -14.79 2.79
C ASP A 27 -9.93 -15.70 1.69
N PHE A 28 -9.64 -15.37 0.41
CA PHE A 28 -9.93 -16.23 -0.75
C PHE A 28 -8.99 -17.45 -0.90
N LYS A 29 -8.24 -17.80 0.13
CA LYS A 29 -7.34 -18.96 0.18
C LYS A 29 -6.16 -18.88 -0.79
N LEU A 30 -5.78 -17.68 -1.23
CA LEU A 30 -4.54 -17.50 -1.99
C LEU A 30 -3.33 -17.88 -1.09
N PRO A 31 -2.33 -18.62 -1.61
CA PRO A 31 -1.13 -18.93 -0.86
C PRO A 31 -0.50 -17.68 -0.22
N GLN A 32 -0.16 -17.77 1.07
CA GLN A 32 0.29 -16.63 1.86
C GLN A 32 1.47 -15.86 1.23
N TYR A 33 2.39 -16.56 0.56
CA TYR A 33 3.52 -15.92 -0.11
C TYR A 33 3.10 -15.05 -1.30
N LEU A 34 2.01 -15.39 -2.00
CA LEU A 34 1.44 -14.59 -3.09
C LEU A 34 0.65 -13.40 -2.54
N SER A 35 -0.21 -13.62 -1.55
CA SER A 35 -0.93 -12.55 -0.85
C SER A 35 0.06 -11.51 -0.33
N ARG A 36 1.12 -11.93 0.37
CA ARG A 36 2.18 -11.04 0.86
C ARG A 36 2.83 -10.22 -0.26
N LYS A 37 3.12 -10.82 -1.43
CA LYS A 37 3.68 -10.09 -2.58
C LYS A 37 2.74 -8.98 -3.08
N ILE A 38 1.43 -9.22 -3.07
CA ILE A 38 0.42 -8.19 -3.39
C ILE A 38 0.50 -7.03 -2.40
N GLY A 39 0.60 -7.32 -1.09
CA GLY A 39 0.83 -6.29 -0.07
C GLY A 39 2.13 -5.51 -0.28
N HIS A 40 3.21 -6.19 -0.71
CA HIS A 40 4.49 -5.52 -1.02
C HIS A 40 4.39 -4.59 -2.23
N LEU A 41 3.52 -4.88 -3.21
CA LEU A 41 3.26 -3.95 -4.32
C LEU A 41 2.67 -2.64 -3.80
N GLY A 42 1.68 -2.69 -2.90
CA GLY A 42 1.13 -1.48 -2.29
C GLY A 42 2.15 -0.71 -1.44
N GLY A 43 2.98 -1.42 -0.66
CA GLY A 43 4.10 -0.80 0.06
C GLY A 43 5.15 -0.18 -0.86
N GLY A 44 5.47 -0.82 -1.98
CA GLY A 44 6.37 -0.29 -3.00
C GLY A 44 5.79 0.96 -3.69
N THR A 45 4.49 0.99 -3.96
CA THR A 45 3.80 2.18 -4.46
C THR A 45 3.85 3.31 -3.44
N ALA A 46 3.63 3.04 -2.15
CA ALA A 46 3.76 4.04 -1.10
C ALA A 46 5.17 4.64 -1.03
N LEU A 47 6.21 3.80 -1.16
CA LEU A 47 7.60 4.27 -1.23
C LEU A 47 7.82 5.18 -2.45
N LEU A 48 7.33 4.81 -3.63
CA LEU A 48 7.47 5.62 -4.83
C LEU A 48 6.74 6.97 -4.69
N LEU A 49 5.54 6.97 -4.12
CA LEU A 49 4.79 8.21 -3.85
C LEU A 49 5.55 9.11 -2.87
N PHE A 50 6.19 8.54 -1.85
CA PHE A 50 7.02 9.30 -0.93
C PHE A 50 8.26 9.89 -1.62
N VAL A 51 8.92 9.15 -2.51
CA VAL A 51 10.07 9.69 -3.26
C VAL A 51 9.67 10.83 -4.19
N ILE A 52 8.45 10.81 -4.74
CA ILE A 52 7.98 11.82 -5.71
C ILE A 52 7.40 13.06 -5.01
N PHE A 53 6.69 12.87 -3.89
CA PHE A 53 5.87 13.91 -3.26
C PHE A 53 6.21 14.21 -1.80
N GLY A 54 7.11 13.44 -1.19
CA GLY A 54 7.53 13.55 0.21
C GLY A 54 8.74 14.45 0.43
#